data_AF-A0A162N8M9-F1
#
_entry.id   AF-A0A162N8M9-F1
#
_cell.length_a   1.000
_cell.length_b   1.000
_cell.length_c   1.000
_cell.angle_alpha   90.00
_cell.angle_beta   90.00
_cell.angle_gamma   90.00
#
_symmetry.space_group_name_H-M   'P 1'
#
loop_
_entity.id
_entity.type
_entity.pdbx_description
1 polymer ?
#
loop_
_entity_poly.entity_id
_entity_poly.type
_entity_poly.pdbx_seq_one_letter_code
_entity_poly.pdbx_strand_id
1 'polypeptide(L)'
;MLGQVLRRSIHTERVLQLVSQSLSTKKGRQLKEIMNHSGLATSGLKKELVTRLQNHYERIITNGNVHGEYIREKALPSSVISFDLGYRNMAFCHLDSTNTIRNWIRVDLALPSFHPSITAPLIRQFVHSQIAPLMNQAGAVVVEQQRYRSGGAHSVLESTIRVNAIEAMMWYALEEIRTTNIMLMEPIQRAAVDKTWDEALKGWTDESLRRYYGKKKACVVLVNTLLEKKQDILCPDNILETYKQEKKQDDLSDSLLQAMAWYKWRRFSLDMIDATIIEHAE
;
A
#
# COMPACT_ATOMS: atom_id res chain seq x y z
N MET A 1 15.16 -27.46 6.84
CA MET A 1 13.97 -28.02 7.51
C MET A 1 12.70 -27.19 7.31
N LEU A 2 12.75 -25.86 7.22
CA LEU A 2 11.58 -24.99 6.93
C LEU A 2 10.85 -25.30 5.59
N GLY A 3 11.59 -25.69 4.55
CA GLY A 3 11.00 -25.97 3.21
C GLY A 3 10.29 -27.32 3.05
N GLN A 4 10.37 -28.23 4.03
CA GLN A 4 9.73 -29.56 3.94
C GLN A 4 8.41 -29.65 4.73
N VAL A 5 8.23 -28.83 5.78
CA VAL A 5 7.00 -28.83 6.61
C VAL A 5 5.85 -28.09 5.92
N LEU A 6 6.14 -27.02 5.17
CA LEU A 6 5.15 -26.22 4.44
C LEU A 6 4.60 -26.87 3.14
N ARG A 7 5.00 -28.10 2.80
CA ARG A 7 4.45 -28.84 1.64
C ARG A 7 3.14 -29.58 1.94
N ARG A 8 2.69 -29.62 3.19
CA ARG A 8 1.36 -30.14 3.50
C ARG A 8 0.34 -29.04 3.29
N SER A 9 -0.55 -29.27 2.32
CA SER A 9 -1.75 -28.47 2.11
C SER A 9 -2.53 -28.38 3.42
N ILE A 10 -2.86 -27.16 3.86
CA ILE A 10 -3.67 -26.92 5.05
C ILE A 10 -4.96 -26.21 4.64
N HIS A 11 -6.09 -26.74 5.10
CA HIS A 11 -7.40 -26.14 4.84
C HIS A 11 -7.45 -24.69 5.31
N THR A 12 -7.96 -23.81 4.46
CA THR A 12 -8.07 -22.36 4.70
C THR A 12 -8.78 -22.05 6.02
N GLU A 13 -9.89 -22.75 6.30
CA GLU A 13 -10.64 -22.60 7.55
C GLU A 13 -9.81 -22.93 8.78
N ARG A 14 -8.95 -23.94 8.70
CA ARG A 14 -8.04 -24.30 9.79
C ARG A 14 -7.03 -23.21 10.04
N VAL A 15 -6.44 -22.62 9.00
CA VAL A 15 -5.50 -21.49 9.13
C VAL A 15 -6.18 -20.30 9.81
N LEU A 16 -7.41 -19.95 9.40
CA LEU A 16 -8.19 -18.87 10.00
C LEU A 16 -8.41 -19.10 11.51
N GLN A 17 -8.76 -20.33 11.90
CA GLN A 17 -8.94 -20.70 13.30
C GLN A 17 -7.65 -20.57 14.12
N LEU A 18 -6.53 -21.11 13.60
CA LEU A 18 -5.23 -21.06 14.26
C LEU A 18 -4.76 -19.62 14.50
N VAL A 19 -4.86 -18.79 13.47
CA VAL A 19 -4.49 -17.37 13.55
C VAL A 19 -5.38 -16.62 14.54
N SER A 20 -6.69 -16.87 14.51
CA SER A 20 -7.64 -16.27 15.46
C SER A 20 -7.30 -16.65 16.91
N GLN A 21 -7.01 -17.93 17.15
CA GLN A 21 -6.59 -18.43 18.47
C GLN A 21 -5.28 -17.78 18.92
N SER A 22 -4.24 -17.78 18.07
CA SER A 22 -2.94 -17.17 18.37
C SER A 22 -3.08 -15.69 18.74
N LEU A 23 -3.84 -14.90 17.97
CA LEU A 23 -4.05 -13.48 18.23
C LEU A 23 -4.75 -13.21 19.58
N SER A 24 -5.71 -14.05 19.97
CA SER A 24 -6.47 -13.87 21.22
C SER A 24 -5.58 -13.92 22.47
N THR A 25 -4.52 -14.75 22.43
CA THR A 25 -3.59 -14.97 23.55
C THR A 25 -2.58 -13.83 23.72
N LYS A 26 -2.32 -13.04 22.67
CA LYS A 26 -1.28 -12.00 22.69
C LYS A 26 -1.65 -10.83 23.61
N LYS A 27 -0.64 -10.25 24.25
CA LYS A 27 -0.77 -9.03 25.07
C LYS A 27 -0.92 -7.80 24.17
N GLY A 28 -1.52 -6.73 24.69
CA GLY A 28 -1.76 -5.49 23.94
C GLY A 28 -0.50 -4.89 23.28
N ARG A 29 0.65 -4.96 23.97
CA ARG A 29 1.95 -4.52 23.41
C ARG A 29 2.34 -5.33 22.16
N GLN A 30 2.25 -6.65 22.25
CA GLN A 30 2.58 -7.56 21.13
C GLN A 30 1.64 -7.34 19.94
N LEU A 31 0.35 -7.12 20.19
CA LEU A 31 -0.62 -6.80 19.13
C LEU A 31 -0.23 -5.49 18.41
N LYS A 32 0.08 -4.42 19.15
CA LYS A 32 0.51 -3.15 18.55
C LYS A 32 1.81 -3.29 17.75
N GLU A 33 2.73 -4.15 18.20
CA GLU A 33 3.96 -4.45 17.48
C GLU A 33 3.69 -5.15 16.16
N ILE A 34 2.86 -6.20 16.14
CA ILE A 34 2.43 -6.88 14.91
C ILE A 34 1.75 -5.88 13.97
N MET A 35 0.82 -5.07 14.48
CA MET A 35 0.11 -4.07 13.67
C MET A 35 1.04 -3.06 13.01
N ASN A 36 2.09 -2.60 13.71
CA ASN A 36 3.07 -1.69 13.13
C ASN A 36 3.78 -2.32 11.93
N HIS A 37 4.19 -3.59 12.05
CA HIS A 37 4.87 -4.32 10.99
C HIS A 37 3.91 -4.79 9.87
N SER A 38 2.60 -4.82 10.13
CA SER A 38 1.56 -5.09 9.14
C SER A 38 0.94 -3.81 8.53
N GLY A 39 1.45 -2.62 8.86
CA GLY A 39 0.92 -1.35 8.33
C GLY A 39 -0.45 -0.92 8.86
N LEU A 40 -0.87 -1.45 10.01
CA LEU A 40 -2.20 -1.24 10.59
C LEU A 40 -2.19 -0.20 11.73
N ALA A 41 -3.35 0.47 11.91
CA ALA A 41 -3.53 1.42 13.00
C ALA A 41 -3.50 0.73 14.38
N THR A 42 -2.73 1.30 15.31
CA THR A 42 -2.53 0.74 16.67
C THR A 42 -3.43 1.36 17.75
N SER A 43 -4.35 2.23 17.38
CA SER A 43 -5.32 2.84 18.29
C SER A 43 -6.46 1.87 18.62
N GLY A 44 -7.05 2.07 19.80
CA GLY A 44 -8.20 1.30 20.27
C GLY A 44 -7.90 0.34 21.43
N LEU A 45 -8.97 -0.30 21.89
CA LEU A 45 -8.93 -1.32 22.95
C LEU A 45 -8.39 -2.65 22.42
N LYS A 46 -7.93 -3.55 23.31
CA LYS A 46 -7.37 -4.88 22.92
C LYS A 46 -8.28 -5.63 21.94
N LYS A 47 -9.59 -5.66 22.22
CA LYS A 47 -10.58 -6.34 21.36
C LYS A 47 -10.58 -5.78 19.94
N GLU A 48 -10.54 -4.47 19.78
CA GLU A 48 -10.50 -3.79 18.48
C GLU A 48 -9.19 -4.07 17.73
N LEU A 49 -8.06 -4.15 18.44
CA LEU A 49 -6.77 -4.52 17.85
C LEU A 49 -6.79 -5.96 17.31
N VAL A 50 -7.36 -6.90 18.09
CA VAL A 50 -7.51 -8.30 17.69
C VAL A 50 -8.42 -8.42 16.46
N THR A 51 -9.60 -7.79 16.49
CA THR A 51 -10.52 -7.81 15.34
C THR A 51 -9.88 -7.22 14.08
N ARG A 52 -9.12 -6.12 14.20
CA ARG A 52 -8.43 -5.52 13.05
C ARG A 52 -7.37 -6.46 12.46
N LEU A 53 -6.60 -7.16 13.30
CA LEU A 53 -5.63 -8.16 12.84
C LEU A 53 -6.30 -9.41 12.25
N GLN A 54 -7.39 -9.88 12.85
CA GLN A 54 -8.17 -11.01 12.32
C GLN A 54 -8.68 -10.70 10.91
N ASN A 55 -9.35 -9.56 10.72
CA ASN A 55 -9.86 -9.16 9.40
C ASN A 55 -8.71 -8.99 8.38
N HIS A 56 -7.56 -8.46 8.81
CA HIS A 56 -6.40 -8.31 7.93
C HIS A 56 -5.84 -9.66 7.48
N TYR A 57 -5.66 -10.60 8.40
CA TYR A 57 -5.16 -11.93 8.06
C TYR A 57 -6.20 -12.77 7.30
N GLU A 58 -7.49 -12.63 7.61
CA GLU A 58 -8.57 -13.29 6.88
C GLU A 58 -8.52 -12.93 5.38
N ARG A 59 -8.32 -11.66 5.05
CA ARG A 59 -8.17 -11.21 3.65
C ARG A 59 -6.95 -11.86 2.97
N ILE A 60 -5.80 -11.92 3.66
CA ILE A 60 -4.58 -12.53 3.12
C ILE A 60 -4.78 -14.03 2.89
N ILE A 61 -5.33 -14.72 3.89
CA ILE A 61 -5.55 -16.17 3.86
C ILE A 61 -6.56 -16.53 2.76
N THR A 62 -7.64 -15.76 2.65
CA THR A 62 -8.66 -15.95 1.61
C THR A 62 -8.08 -15.76 0.21
N ASN A 63 -7.18 -14.79 0.02
CA ASN A 63 -6.50 -14.63 -1.27
C ASN A 63 -5.55 -15.78 -1.60
N GLY A 64 -5.00 -16.44 -0.58
CA GLY A 64 -4.22 -17.66 -0.74
C GLY A 64 -5.06 -18.90 -0.98
N ASN A 65 -6.39 -18.82 -0.87
CA ASN A 65 -7.25 -19.98 -1.01
C ASN A 65 -7.30 -20.45 -2.46
N VAL A 66 -6.87 -21.69 -2.68
CA VAL A 66 -7.03 -22.40 -3.93
C VAL A 66 -7.72 -23.72 -3.62
N HIS A 67 -8.96 -23.89 -4.11
CA HIS A 67 -9.76 -25.10 -3.90
C HIS A 67 -9.93 -25.51 -2.43
N GLY A 68 -10.05 -24.55 -1.51
CA GLY A 68 -10.21 -24.77 -0.06
C GLY A 68 -8.89 -24.80 0.70
N GLU A 69 -7.76 -24.81 0.01
CA GLU A 69 -6.42 -24.94 0.59
C GLU A 69 -5.69 -23.60 0.63
N TYR A 70 -5.01 -23.30 1.73
CA TYR A 70 -4.18 -22.12 1.83
C TYR A 70 -2.84 -22.35 1.11
N ILE A 71 -2.57 -21.54 0.09
CA ILE A 71 -1.30 -21.51 -0.64
C ILE A 71 -0.63 -20.16 -0.44
N ARG A 72 0.50 -20.17 0.27
CA ARG A 72 1.26 -18.97 0.65
C ARG A 72 1.66 -18.13 -0.56
N GLU A 73 2.11 -18.76 -1.64
CA GLU A 73 2.56 -18.08 -2.87
C GLU A 73 1.41 -17.37 -3.60
N LYS A 74 0.18 -17.85 -3.41
CA LYS A 74 -1.02 -17.23 -3.99
C LYS A 74 -1.57 -16.09 -3.13
N ALA A 75 -1.26 -16.11 -1.83
CA ALA A 75 -1.65 -15.06 -0.90
C ALA A 75 -0.88 -13.73 -1.10
N LEU A 76 0.28 -13.75 -1.79
CA LEU A 76 1.02 -12.55 -2.16
C LEU A 76 0.68 -12.12 -3.59
N PRO A 77 0.07 -10.94 -3.80
CA PRO A 77 -0.21 -10.45 -5.14
C PRO A 77 1.04 -10.28 -5.99
N SER A 78 0.94 -10.71 -7.27
CA SER A 78 2.03 -10.64 -8.25
C SER A 78 2.51 -9.21 -8.52
N SER A 79 1.61 -8.23 -8.43
CA SER A 79 1.92 -6.82 -8.51
C SER A 79 0.87 -5.96 -7.81
N VAL A 80 1.26 -4.75 -7.43
CA VAL A 80 0.43 -3.73 -6.80
C VAL A 80 0.49 -2.43 -7.60
N ILE A 81 -0.65 -1.75 -7.75
CA ILE A 81 -0.72 -0.36 -8.21
C ILE A 81 -0.92 0.52 -6.98
N SER A 82 0.03 1.41 -6.71
CA SER A 82 0.03 2.30 -5.57
C SER A 82 -0.22 3.73 -6.00
N PHE A 83 -1.30 4.34 -5.50
CA PHE A 83 -1.68 5.72 -5.77
C PHE A 83 -1.30 6.64 -4.61
N ASP A 84 -0.59 7.72 -4.92
CA ASP A 84 -0.51 8.93 -4.12
C ASP A 84 -1.47 9.97 -4.72
N LEU A 85 -2.54 10.29 -3.98
CA LEU A 85 -3.63 11.09 -4.50
C LEU A 85 -3.32 12.59 -4.43
N GLY A 86 -3.46 13.25 -5.58
CA GLY A 86 -3.41 14.70 -5.70
C GLY A 86 -4.18 15.16 -6.93
N TYR A 87 -4.82 16.32 -6.87
CA TYR A 87 -5.65 16.78 -7.99
C TYR A 87 -4.89 17.47 -9.13
N ARG A 88 -3.63 17.87 -8.90
CA ARG A 88 -2.68 18.40 -9.90
C ARG A 88 -1.42 17.56 -10.06
N ASN A 89 -1.28 16.55 -9.20
CA ASN A 89 -0.04 15.84 -8.99
C ASN A 89 -0.29 14.43 -8.47
N MET A 90 -1.35 13.78 -8.98
CA MET A 90 -1.54 12.37 -8.74
C MET A 90 -0.31 11.62 -9.22
N ALA A 91 0.20 10.68 -8.45
CA ALA A 91 1.26 9.79 -8.88
C ALA A 91 0.81 8.36 -8.65
N PHE A 92 1.22 7.46 -9.54
CA PHE A 92 1.07 6.04 -9.27
C PHE A 92 2.28 5.24 -9.70
N CYS A 93 2.53 4.16 -8.96
CA CYS A 93 3.56 3.18 -9.24
C CYS A 93 2.92 1.80 -9.35
N HIS A 94 3.15 1.11 -10.47
CA HIS A 94 2.88 -0.31 -10.65
C HIS A 94 4.16 -1.09 -10.36
N LEU A 95 4.20 -1.77 -9.21
CA LEU A 95 5.35 -2.50 -8.71
C LEU A 95 5.02 -3.98 -8.61
N ASP A 96 5.89 -4.85 -9.12
CA ASP A 96 5.71 -6.29 -8.94
C ASP A 96 6.29 -6.82 -7.62
N SER A 97 5.97 -8.07 -7.30
CA SER A 97 6.42 -8.75 -6.07
C SER A 97 7.92 -9.05 -6.04
N THR A 98 8.65 -8.79 -7.12
CA THR A 98 10.12 -8.86 -7.20
C THR A 98 10.78 -7.50 -7.04
N ASN A 99 10.01 -6.46 -6.71
CA ASN A 99 10.45 -5.06 -6.68
C ASN A 99 10.91 -4.54 -8.05
N THR A 100 10.28 -4.99 -9.15
CA THR A 100 10.49 -4.39 -10.48
C THR A 100 9.38 -3.40 -10.79
N ILE A 101 9.76 -2.17 -11.13
CA ILE A 101 8.85 -1.10 -11.53
C ILE A 101 8.35 -1.40 -12.95
N ARG A 102 7.03 -1.60 -13.09
CA ARG A 102 6.35 -1.88 -14.36
C ARG A 102 5.80 -0.61 -15.00
N ASN A 103 5.37 0.34 -14.18
CA ASN A 103 4.91 1.65 -14.63
C ASN A 103 5.06 2.66 -13.47
N TRP A 104 5.40 3.91 -13.77
CA TRP A 104 5.61 4.93 -12.75
C TRP A 104 5.44 6.33 -13.34
N ILE A 105 4.28 6.93 -13.10
CA ILE A 105 3.84 8.14 -13.82
C ILE A 105 3.19 9.13 -12.85
N ARG A 106 3.48 10.41 -13.08
CA ARG A 106 2.74 11.54 -12.50
C ARG A 106 1.70 12.01 -13.51
N VAL A 107 0.47 12.16 -13.04
CA VAL A 107 -0.69 12.58 -13.81
C VAL A 107 -1.19 13.92 -13.28
N ASP A 108 -1.35 14.87 -14.18
CA ASP A 108 -2.19 16.04 -13.95
C ASP A 108 -3.55 15.76 -14.58
N LEU A 109 -4.61 15.70 -13.76
CA LEU A 109 -5.96 15.47 -14.24
C LEU A 109 -6.52 16.68 -15.01
N ALA A 110 -5.82 17.82 -15.00
CA ALA A 110 -6.18 19.05 -15.71
C ALA A 110 -7.63 19.48 -15.47
N LEU A 111 -8.10 19.36 -14.22
CA LEU A 111 -9.49 19.61 -13.86
C LEU A 111 -9.85 21.09 -14.05
N PRO A 112 -10.80 21.43 -14.95
CA PRO A 112 -11.19 22.82 -15.20
C PRO A 112 -12.07 23.38 -14.07
N SER A 113 -12.70 22.51 -13.29
CA SER A 113 -13.55 22.83 -12.15
C SER A 113 -13.56 21.65 -11.17
N PHE A 114 -13.94 21.93 -9.92
CA PHE A 114 -14.16 20.93 -8.87
C PHE A 114 -15.64 20.62 -8.64
N HIS A 115 -16.53 21.12 -9.52
CA HIS A 115 -17.93 20.72 -9.48
C HIS A 115 -18.06 19.23 -9.85
N PRO A 116 -18.75 18.39 -9.04
CA PRO A 116 -18.80 16.95 -9.26
C PRO A 116 -19.28 16.53 -10.66
N SER A 117 -20.21 17.27 -11.27
CA SER A 117 -20.70 16.97 -12.62
C SER A 117 -19.63 17.09 -13.72
N ILE A 118 -18.54 17.83 -13.46
CA ILE A 118 -17.41 17.98 -14.38
C ILE A 118 -16.27 17.06 -13.98
N THR A 119 -15.96 16.97 -12.69
CA THR A 119 -14.82 16.19 -12.19
C THR A 119 -15.04 14.68 -12.28
N ALA A 120 -16.25 14.18 -11.97
CA ALA A 120 -16.51 12.74 -11.94
C ALA A 120 -16.35 12.06 -13.31
N PRO A 121 -16.87 12.61 -14.44
CA PRO A 121 -16.62 12.04 -15.77
C PRO A 121 -15.13 11.98 -16.14
N LEU A 122 -14.34 12.99 -15.78
CA LEU A 122 -12.90 13.04 -16.06
C LEU A 122 -12.13 11.98 -15.26
N ILE A 123 -12.44 11.82 -13.97
CA ILE A 123 -11.84 10.78 -13.13
C ILE A 123 -12.22 9.39 -13.65
N ARG A 124 -13.50 9.19 -13.97
CA ARG A 124 -13.97 7.91 -14.54
C ARG A 124 -13.25 7.61 -15.85
N GLN A 125 -13.15 8.59 -16.76
CA GLN A 125 -12.42 8.42 -18.02
C GLN A 125 -10.94 8.07 -17.78
N PHE A 126 -10.26 8.78 -16.87
CA PHE A 126 -8.88 8.48 -16.49
C PHE A 126 -8.73 7.03 -16.01
N VAL A 127 -9.59 6.60 -15.07
CA VAL A 127 -9.55 5.23 -14.52
C VAL A 127 -9.80 4.19 -15.60
N HIS A 128 -10.82 4.35 -16.42
CA HIS A 128 -11.15 3.39 -17.48
C HIS A 128 -10.09 3.33 -18.59
N SER A 129 -9.50 4.48 -18.96
CA SER A 129 -8.56 4.53 -20.10
C SER A 129 -7.11 4.20 -19.71
N GLN A 130 -6.65 4.67 -18.55
CA GLN A 130 -5.26 4.57 -18.12
C GLN A 130 -5.03 3.47 -17.08
N ILE A 131 -5.99 3.27 -16.17
CA ILE A 131 -5.80 2.37 -15.02
C ILE A 131 -6.35 0.96 -15.29
N ALA A 132 -7.48 0.82 -15.97
CA ALA A 132 -8.05 -0.49 -16.28
C ALA A 132 -7.08 -1.46 -16.99
N PRO A 133 -6.27 -1.02 -17.99
CA PRO A 133 -5.28 -1.90 -18.61
C PRO A 133 -4.20 -2.42 -17.65
N LEU A 134 -3.84 -1.61 -16.63
CA LEU A 134 -2.86 -1.96 -15.61
C LEU A 134 -3.47 -2.90 -14.56
N MET A 135 -4.72 -2.64 -14.16
CA MET A 135 -5.45 -3.45 -13.18
C MET A 135 -5.61 -4.90 -13.62
N ASN A 136 -5.79 -5.16 -14.93
CA ASN A 136 -5.84 -6.52 -15.46
C ASN A 136 -4.56 -7.35 -15.22
N GLN A 137 -3.45 -6.68 -14.93
CA GLN A 137 -2.15 -7.29 -14.65
C GLN A 137 -1.75 -7.18 -13.17
N ALA A 138 -2.57 -6.52 -12.36
CA ALA A 138 -2.34 -6.29 -10.94
C ALA A 138 -3.18 -7.22 -10.06
N GLY A 139 -2.60 -7.68 -8.96
CA GLY A 139 -3.34 -8.42 -7.93
C GLY A 139 -3.81 -7.53 -6.78
N ALA A 140 -3.30 -6.30 -6.70
CA ALA A 140 -3.67 -5.32 -5.70
C ALA A 140 -3.66 -3.88 -6.23
N VAL A 141 -4.54 -3.05 -5.67
CA VAL A 141 -4.56 -1.60 -5.81
C VAL A 141 -4.56 -1.01 -4.40
N VAL A 142 -3.66 -0.07 -4.15
CA VAL A 142 -3.55 0.61 -2.87
C VAL A 142 -3.60 2.11 -3.09
N VAL A 143 -4.36 2.81 -2.24
CA VAL A 143 -4.63 4.25 -2.41
C VAL A 143 -4.32 4.95 -1.09
N GLU A 144 -3.48 5.99 -1.11
CA GLU A 144 -3.23 6.81 0.09
C GLU A 144 -4.54 7.42 0.60
N GLN A 145 -4.83 7.25 1.89
CA GLN A 145 -5.98 7.85 2.55
C GLN A 145 -5.71 9.32 2.83
N GLN A 146 -6.55 10.21 2.29
CA GLN A 146 -6.45 11.62 2.60
C GLN A 146 -6.84 11.86 4.08
N ARG A 147 -6.00 12.63 4.78
CA ARG A 147 -6.27 13.02 6.16
C ARG A 147 -7.08 14.31 6.20
N TYR A 148 -8.00 14.39 7.16
CA TYR A 148 -8.60 15.67 7.54
C TYR A 148 -7.50 16.62 8.03
N ARG A 149 -7.41 17.80 7.40
CA ARG A 149 -6.51 18.88 7.82
C ARG A 149 -7.36 20.13 8.04
N SER A 150 -7.33 20.66 9.26
CA SER A 150 -8.09 21.85 9.66
C SER A 150 -7.20 22.93 10.25
N GLY A 151 -5.98 23.11 9.71
CA GLY A 151 -4.93 23.99 10.25
C GLY A 151 -5.25 25.50 10.28
N GLY A 152 -6.47 25.90 10.62
CA GLY A 152 -6.96 27.27 10.80
C GLY A 152 -7.22 28.03 9.51
N ALA A 153 -6.62 27.63 8.39
CA ALA A 153 -6.71 28.33 7.11
C ALA A 153 -7.77 27.75 6.18
N HIS A 154 -8.61 28.61 5.60
CA HIS A 154 -9.64 28.24 4.62
C HIS A 154 -9.09 27.47 3.41
N SER A 155 -7.88 27.83 2.93
CA SER A 155 -7.24 27.17 1.79
C SER A 155 -6.86 25.70 2.04
N VAL A 156 -6.57 25.36 3.30
CA VAL A 156 -6.26 23.99 3.72
C VAL A 156 -7.54 23.15 3.75
N LEU A 157 -8.63 23.73 4.24
CA LEU A 157 -9.95 23.08 4.25
C LEU A 157 -10.44 22.84 2.81
N GLU A 158 -10.39 23.86 1.95
CA GLU A 158 -10.80 23.77 0.55
C GLU A 158 -10.01 22.70 -0.22
N SER A 159 -8.68 22.67 -0.06
CA SER A 159 -7.83 21.66 -0.68
C SER A 159 -8.15 20.25 -0.16
N THR A 160 -8.43 20.11 1.14
CA THR A 160 -8.80 18.83 1.75
C THR A 160 -10.13 18.32 1.22
N ILE A 161 -11.15 19.18 1.11
CA ILE A 161 -12.46 18.81 0.56
C ILE A 161 -12.33 18.36 -0.90
N ARG A 162 -11.54 19.07 -1.70
CA ARG A 162 -11.29 18.71 -3.11
C ARG A 162 -10.61 17.36 -3.25
N VAL A 163 -9.55 17.10 -2.49
CA VAL A 163 -8.86 15.81 -2.54
C VAL A 163 -9.77 14.68 -2.05
N ASN A 164 -10.54 14.88 -0.97
CA ASN A 164 -11.51 13.89 -0.50
C ASN A 164 -12.59 13.56 -1.54
N ALA A 165 -13.09 14.57 -2.25
CA ALA A 165 -14.06 14.36 -3.33
C ALA A 165 -13.46 13.53 -4.47
N ILE A 166 -12.20 13.82 -4.83
CA ILE A 166 -11.46 13.08 -5.86
C ILE A 166 -11.15 11.66 -5.39
N GLU A 167 -10.75 11.47 -4.14
CA GLU A 167 -10.56 10.15 -3.53
C GLU A 167 -11.84 9.31 -3.63
N ALA A 168 -12.99 9.87 -3.23
CA ALA A 168 -14.28 9.18 -3.33
C ALA A 168 -14.64 8.81 -4.78
N MET A 169 -14.44 9.72 -5.73
CA MET A 169 -14.68 9.46 -7.16
C MET A 169 -13.71 8.41 -7.71
N MET A 170 -12.44 8.42 -7.29
CA MET A 170 -11.46 7.40 -7.65
C MET A 170 -11.87 6.03 -7.12
N TRP A 171 -12.26 5.93 -5.84
CA TRP A 171 -12.76 4.67 -5.26
C TRP A 171 -13.95 4.12 -6.04
N TYR A 172 -14.94 4.97 -6.35
CA TYR A 172 -16.10 4.55 -7.13
C TYR A 172 -15.72 4.06 -8.53
N ALA A 173 -14.88 4.81 -9.24
CA ALA A 173 -14.44 4.44 -10.58
C ALA A 173 -13.57 3.18 -10.60
N LEU A 174 -12.72 2.98 -9.59
CA LEU A 174 -11.90 1.76 -9.44
C LEU A 174 -12.77 0.53 -9.15
N GLU A 175 -13.78 0.68 -8.27
CA GLU A 175 -14.75 -0.39 -7.98
C GLU A 175 -15.58 -0.75 -9.23
N GLU A 176 -15.93 0.22 -10.07
CA GLU A 176 -16.65 -0.02 -11.33
C GLU A 176 -15.85 -0.92 -12.29
N ILE A 177 -14.53 -0.72 -12.38
CA ILE A 177 -13.66 -1.52 -13.24
C ILE A 177 -13.07 -2.75 -12.55
N ARG A 178 -13.46 -3.04 -11.30
CA ARG A 178 -12.96 -4.20 -10.58
C ARG A 178 -13.51 -5.48 -11.22
N THR A 179 -12.76 -6.02 -12.18
CA THR A 179 -13.17 -7.15 -13.03
C THR A 179 -13.22 -8.49 -12.29
N THR A 180 -12.58 -8.60 -11.11
CA THR A 180 -12.60 -9.83 -10.31
C THR A 180 -12.88 -9.52 -8.84
N ASN A 181 -13.68 -10.37 -8.19
CA ASN A 181 -13.88 -10.33 -6.72
C ASN A 181 -12.61 -10.63 -5.92
N ILE A 182 -11.49 -10.95 -6.59
CA ILE A 182 -10.22 -11.38 -5.97
C ILE A 182 -9.22 -10.22 -5.85
N MET A 183 -9.40 -9.12 -6.59
CA MET A 183 -8.47 -8.00 -6.54
C MET A 183 -8.51 -7.31 -5.17
N LEU A 184 -7.35 -7.24 -4.50
CA LEU A 184 -7.23 -6.47 -3.27
C LEU A 184 -7.29 -4.99 -3.59
N MET A 185 -8.26 -4.29 -3.00
CA MET A 185 -8.27 -2.84 -2.97
C MET A 185 -8.18 -2.38 -1.52
N GLU A 186 -7.17 -1.56 -1.21
CA GLU A 186 -6.86 -1.19 0.17
C GLU A 186 -6.50 0.28 0.34
N PRO A 187 -7.11 0.95 1.34
CA PRO A 187 -6.75 2.31 1.66
C PRO A 187 -5.52 2.31 2.58
N ILE A 188 -4.48 3.09 2.28
CA ILE A 188 -3.21 3.11 3.01
C ILE A 188 -3.06 4.37 3.85
N GLN A 189 -2.67 4.18 5.10
CA GLN A 189 -2.37 5.29 6.01
C GLN A 189 -0.94 5.78 5.79
N ARG A 190 -0.77 7.05 5.39
CA ARG A 190 0.56 7.64 5.23
C ARG A 190 1.45 7.52 6.47
N ALA A 191 0.85 7.48 7.68
CA ALA A 191 1.61 7.38 8.93
C ALA A 191 2.28 6.02 9.08
N ALA A 192 1.66 4.96 8.53
CA ALA A 192 2.25 3.62 8.50
C ALA A 192 3.41 3.56 7.50
N VAL A 193 3.27 4.16 6.31
CA VAL A 193 4.35 4.27 5.32
C VAL A 193 5.53 5.01 5.93
N ASP A 194 5.28 6.18 6.50
CA ASP A 194 6.27 6.99 7.19
C ASP A 194 7.05 6.19 8.23
N LYS A 195 6.33 5.51 9.14
CA LYS A 195 6.93 4.69 10.19
C LYS A 195 7.81 3.55 9.65
N THR A 196 7.43 2.98 8.51
CA THR A 196 8.19 1.89 7.86
C THR A 196 9.55 2.36 7.37
N TRP A 197 9.67 3.64 7.02
CA TRP A 197 10.88 4.24 6.48
C TRP A 197 11.62 5.12 7.48
N ASP A 198 11.09 5.32 8.70
CA ASP A 198 11.70 6.17 9.72
C ASP A 198 13.18 5.83 9.94
N GLU A 199 13.54 4.55 10.09
CA GLU A 199 14.94 4.15 10.29
C GLU A 199 15.82 4.44 9.07
N ALA A 200 15.33 4.14 7.86
CA ALA A 200 16.06 4.43 6.62
C ALA A 200 16.23 5.94 6.42
N LEU A 201 15.31 6.76 6.94
CA LEU A 201 15.30 8.22 6.80
C LEU A 201 16.06 8.93 7.94
N LYS A 202 16.31 8.27 9.09
CA LYS A 202 17.07 8.85 10.23
C LYS A 202 18.47 9.35 9.84
N GLY A 203 19.12 8.70 8.88
CA GLY A 203 20.44 9.11 8.38
C GLY A 203 20.43 10.34 7.45
N TRP A 204 19.25 10.77 7.00
CA TRP A 204 19.07 11.83 5.99
C TRP A 204 18.40 13.08 6.55
N THR A 205 18.05 13.08 7.84
CA THR A 205 17.60 14.28 8.54
C THR A 205 18.81 15.09 8.97
N ASP A 206 19.31 15.93 8.07
CA ASP A 206 20.21 17.01 8.47
C ASP A 206 19.51 17.88 9.54
N GLU A 207 20.21 18.27 10.61
CA GLU A 207 19.64 19.07 11.72
C GLU A 207 19.03 20.40 11.23
N SER A 208 19.40 20.82 10.01
CA SER A 208 18.91 22.00 9.30
C SER A 208 17.54 21.83 8.62
N LEU A 209 17.10 20.60 8.31
CA LEU A 209 15.91 20.32 7.50
C LEU A 209 14.64 20.12 8.35
N ARG A 210 14.21 21.19 9.02
CA ARG A 210 13.00 21.16 9.86
C ARG A 210 11.70 20.90 9.04
N ARG A 211 11.15 19.71 9.30
CA ARG A 211 9.74 19.32 9.54
C ARG A 211 8.75 19.01 8.40
N TYR A 212 8.96 19.38 7.14
CA TYR A 212 8.06 18.86 6.06
C TYR A 212 8.74 18.76 4.70
N TYR A 213 9.38 19.84 4.24
CA TYR A 213 10.16 19.85 3.00
C TYR A 213 11.39 18.95 3.07
N GLY A 214 11.97 18.78 4.26
CA GLY A 214 13.07 17.84 4.50
C GLY A 214 12.66 16.38 4.25
N LYS A 215 11.46 15.98 4.67
CA LYS A 215 10.99 14.60 4.51
C LYS A 215 10.71 14.26 3.05
N LYS A 216 10.05 15.16 2.31
CA LYS A 216 9.83 14.98 0.85
C LYS A 216 11.14 14.84 0.09
N LYS A 217 12.13 15.70 0.39
CA LYS A 217 13.47 15.59 -0.19
C LYS A 217 14.17 14.28 0.23
N ALA A 218 14.05 13.88 1.49
CA ALA A 218 14.63 12.63 1.97
C ALA A 218 14.02 11.38 1.31
N CYS A 219 12.71 11.37 1.01
CA CYS A 219 12.07 10.33 0.21
C CYS A 219 12.70 10.22 -1.19
N VAL A 220 12.89 11.35 -1.87
CA VAL A 220 13.53 11.38 -3.20
C VAL A 220 14.96 10.86 -3.13
N VAL A 221 15.73 11.30 -2.14
CA VAL A 221 17.12 10.85 -1.95
C VAL A 221 17.19 9.35 -1.64
N LEU A 222 16.30 8.84 -0.80
CA LEU A 222 16.18 7.41 -0.53
C LEU A 222 15.89 6.62 -1.81
N VAL A 223 14.93 7.07 -2.61
CA VAL A 223 14.57 6.42 -3.88
C VAL A 223 15.72 6.45 -4.88
N ASN A 224 16.40 7.58 -5.04
CA ASN A 224 17.61 7.66 -5.88
C ASN A 224 18.69 6.68 -5.42
N THR A 225 18.93 6.60 -4.11
CA THR A 225 19.90 5.65 -3.53
C THR A 225 19.51 4.20 -3.82
N LEU A 226 18.22 3.86 -3.73
CA LEU A 226 17.73 2.51 -4.05
C LEU A 226 17.93 2.19 -5.54
N LEU A 227 17.59 3.14 -6.43
CA LEU A 227 17.75 3.00 -7.88
C LEU A 227 19.22 2.85 -8.30
N GLU A 228 20.14 3.56 -7.64
CA GLU A 228 21.58 3.47 -7.90
C GLU A 228 22.16 2.10 -7.50
N LYS A 229 21.72 1.55 -6.36
CA LYS A 229 22.19 0.25 -5.88
C LYS A 229 21.75 -0.92 -6.77
N LYS A 230 20.60 -0.80 -7.46
CA LYS A 230 19.99 -1.85 -8.32
C LYS A 230 19.77 -3.22 -7.65
N GLN A 231 19.91 -3.30 -6.33
CA GLN A 231 19.74 -4.53 -5.56
C GLN A 231 18.32 -4.64 -4.98
N ASP A 232 17.79 -3.53 -4.48
CA ASP A 232 16.53 -3.48 -3.74
C ASP A 232 15.32 -3.19 -4.64
N ILE A 233 15.57 -2.57 -5.80
CA ILE A 233 14.57 -2.15 -6.78
C ILE A 233 15.16 -2.26 -8.18
N LEU A 234 14.37 -2.76 -9.13
CA LEU A 234 14.71 -2.79 -10.54
C LEU A 234 13.81 -1.80 -11.29
N CYS A 235 14.42 -0.88 -12.04
CA CYS A 235 13.70 0.11 -12.84
C CYS A 235 14.19 0.04 -14.29
N PRO A 236 13.32 -0.30 -15.26
CA PRO A 236 13.65 -0.23 -16.68
C PRO A 236 14.14 1.16 -17.08
N ASP A 237 15.13 1.22 -17.99
CA ASP A 237 15.82 2.48 -18.34
C ASP A 237 14.86 3.56 -18.84
N ASN A 238 13.86 3.21 -19.65
CA ASN A 238 12.85 4.15 -20.16
C ASN A 238 12.02 4.79 -19.04
N ILE A 239 11.70 4.03 -17.98
CA ILE A 239 10.97 4.53 -16.81
C ILE A 239 11.90 5.40 -15.95
N LEU A 240 13.15 4.96 -15.78
CA LEU A 240 14.15 5.69 -15.02
C LEU A 240 14.46 7.07 -15.64
N GLU A 241 14.59 7.14 -16.97
CA GLU A 241 14.77 8.39 -17.71
C GLU A 241 13.59 9.34 -17.51
N THR A 242 12.37 8.81 -17.61
CA THR A 242 11.14 9.60 -17.37
C THR A 242 11.12 10.16 -15.95
N TYR A 243 11.43 9.34 -14.94
CA TYR A 243 11.52 9.78 -13.55
C TYR A 243 12.59 10.87 -13.33
N LYS A 244 13.75 10.75 -13.97
CA LYS A 244 14.83 11.74 -13.87
C LYS A 244 14.47 13.09 -14.50
N GLN A 245 13.57 13.11 -15.47
CA GLN A 245 13.10 14.34 -16.13
C GLN A 245 11.92 14.99 -15.41
N GLU A 246 11.24 14.28 -14.51
CA GLU A 246 10.09 14.79 -13.79
C GLU A 246 10.51 15.84 -12.75
N LYS A 247 9.78 16.97 -12.70
CA LYS A 247 10.08 18.06 -11.75
C LYS A 247 9.61 17.75 -10.34
N LYS A 248 8.54 16.96 -10.22
CA LYS A 248 7.94 16.55 -8.94
C LYS A 248 8.24 15.10 -8.63
N GLN A 249 9.52 14.82 -8.42
CA GLN A 249 9.98 13.47 -8.06
C GLN A 249 9.47 13.02 -6.69
N ASP A 250 9.04 13.93 -5.82
CA ASP A 250 8.52 13.61 -4.49
C ASP A 250 7.20 12.85 -4.55
N ASP A 251 6.26 13.27 -5.41
CA ASP A 251 4.97 12.56 -5.58
C ASP A 251 5.21 11.14 -6.15
N LEU A 252 6.11 11.02 -7.14
CA LEU A 252 6.53 9.72 -7.68
C LEU A 252 7.18 8.85 -6.59
N SER A 253 8.12 9.40 -5.83
CA SER A 253 8.84 8.70 -4.76
C SER A 253 7.91 8.21 -3.67
N ASP A 254 6.90 9.00 -3.30
CA ASP A 254 5.89 8.63 -2.31
C ASP A 254 5.04 7.44 -2.77
N SER A 255 4.59 7.42 -4.04
CA SER A 255 3.84 6.29 -4.59
C SER A 255 4.66 4.98 -4.63
N LEU A 256 5.97 5.05 -4.92
CA LEU A 256 6.88 3.90 -4.92
C LEU A 256 7.16 3.40 -3.50
N LEU A 257 7.50 4.29 -2.57
CA LEU A 257 7.77 3.94 -1.18
C LEU A 257 6.54 3.35 -0.48
N GLN A 258 5.34 3.80 -0.85
CA GLN A 258 4.08 3.19 -0.42
C GLN A 258 3.94 1.76 -0.94
N ALA A 259 4.19 1.50 -2.24
CA ALA A 259 4.12 0.16 -2.81
C ALA A 259 5.11 -0.81 -2.14
N MET A 260 6.35 -0.36 -1.95
CA MET A 260 7.39 -1.15 -1.26
C MET A 260 7.05 -1.41 0.21
N ALA A 261 6.53 -0.41 0.93
CA ALA A 261 6.08 -0.57 2.32
C ALA A 261 4.94 -1.61 2.40
N TRP A 262 3.97 -1.52 1.50
CA TRP A 262 2.88 -2.48 1.43
C TRP A 262 3.38 -3.91 1.22
N TYR A 263 4.34 -4.14 0.31
CA TYR A 263 4.95 -5.45 0.14
C TYR A 263 5.70 -5.93 1.38
N LYS A 264 6.43 -5.06 2.09
CA LYS A 264 7.06 -5.39 3.38
C LYS A 264 6.02 -5.87 4.40
N TRP A 265 4.91 -5.16 4.53
CA TRP A 265 3.83 -5.53 5.45
C TRP A 265 3.15 -6.84 5.11
N ARG A 266 2.95 -7.10 3.80
CA ARG A 266 2.35 -8.35 3.32
C ARG A 266 3.27 -9.53 3.58
N ARG A 267 4.57 -9.42 3.28
CA ARG A 267 5.55 -10.47 3.56
C ARG A 267 5.64 -10.77 5.05
N PHE A 268 5.75 -9.74 5.91
CA PHE A 268 5.71 -9.91 7.36
C PHE A 268 4.44 -10.65 7.83
N SER A 269 3.28 -10.27 7.28
CA SER A 269 2.00 -10.90 7.63
C SER A 269 1.95 -12.37 7.23
N LEU A 270 2.50 -12.74 6.07
CA LEU A 270 2.61 -14.12 5.62
C LEU A 270 3.54 -14.93 6.52
N ASP A 271 4.69 -14.38 6.89
CA ASP A 271 5.64 -15.05 7.79
C ASP A 271 5.02 -15.32 9.17
N MET A 272 4.18 -14.40 9.67
CA MET A 272 3.41 -14.57 10.90
C MET A 272 2.34 -15.68 10.80
N ILE A 273 1.68 -15.79 9.64
CA ILE A 273 0.71 -16.86 9.37
C ILE A 273 1.44 -18.21 9.35
N ASP A 274 2.55 -18.31 8.62
CA ASP A 274 3.36 -19.53 8.52
C ASP A 274 3.89 -19.97 9.89
N ALA A 275 4.42 -19.03 10.68
CA ALA A 275 4.88 -19.30 12.04
C ALA A 275 3.75 -19.86 12.92
N THR A 276 2.54 -19.29 12.81
CA THR A 276 1.37 -19.77 13.55
C THR A 276 0.96 -21.18 13.12
N ILE A 277 1.02 -21.49 11.82
CA ILE A 277 0.74 -22.84 11.31
C ILE A 277 1.76 -23.84 11.89
N ILE A 278 3.06 -23.49 11.86
CA ILE A 278 4.13 -24.35 12.35
C ILE A 278 3.99 -24.61 13.86
N GLU A 279 3.71 -23.58 14.66
CA GLU A 279 3.52 -23.70 16.12
C GLU A 279 2.36 -24.62 16.52
N HIS A 280 1.38 -24.87 15.63
CA HIS A 280 0.18 -25.66 15.91
C HIS A 280 0.02 -26.89 14.99
N ALA A 281 1.09 -27.25 14.28
CA ALA A 281 1.16 -28.46 13.45
C ALA A 281 1.70 -29.68 14.21
N GLU A 282 2.14 -29.49 15.45
CA GLU A 282 2.46 -30.53 16.45
C GLU A 282 1.23 -30.85 17.32
#